data_AF-A0A5Q3L9Z1-F1
#
_entry.id   AF-A0A5Q3L9Z1-F1
#
_cell.length_a   1.000
_cell.length_b   1.000
_cell.length_c   1.000
_cell.angle_alpha   90.00
_cell.angle_beta   90.00
_cell.angle_gamma   90.00
#
_symmetry.space_group_name_H-M   'P 1'
#
loop_
_entity.id
_entity.type
_entity.pdbx_description
1 polymer ?
#
loop_
_entity_poly.entity_id
_entity_poly.type
_entity_poly.pdbx_seq_one_letter_code
_entity_poly.pdbx_strand_id
1 'polypeptide(L)'
;MSLQPSPSENWEPCPQGELTELSGRLRAQRKRQQVLQAAQVTVWLMLIMLGGWMTWDWNQSSSPANPQLVQQDPAKDCPLPPDWAANEPHPELIPCGEVKALAERYLAHQLEPELEQRVGYHLSYCRRCQDYMVELEHSAHPVPFLHQPIPRFHAPPQVALSTTR
;
A
#
# COMPACT_ATOMS: atom_id res chain seq x y z
N MET A 1 -6.49 13.17 -63.36
CA MET A 1 -5.96 13.02 -61.98
C MET A 1 -5.72 14.43 -61.45
N SER A 2 -6.66 14.94 -60.65
CA SER A 2 -6.56 16.29 -60.08
C SER A 2 -6.01 16.16 -58.66
N LEU A 3 -4.85 16.78 -58.39
CA LEU A 3 -4.26 16.87 -57.06
C LEU A 3 -5.15 17.78 -56.19
N GLN A 4 -5.70 17.25 -55.11
CA GLN A 4 -6.39 18.10 -54.13
C GLN A 4 -5.36 18.99 -53.43
N PRO A 5 -5.64 20.29 -53.28
CA PRO A 5 -4.76 21.22 -52.57
C PRO A 5 -4.65 20.81 -51.10
N SER A 6 -3.43 20.86 -50.57
CA SER A 6 -3.16 20.51 -49.17
C SER A 6 -3.86 21.48 -48.22
N PRO A 7 -4.42 21.02 -47.09
CA PRO A 7 -5.19 21.85 -46.15
C PRO A 7 -4.36 22.95 -45.45
N SER A 8 -3.05 23.03 -45.72
CA SER A 8 -2.15 24.05 -45.19
C SER A 8 -2.16 25.38 -45.97
N GLU A 9 -2.87 25.49 -47.09
CA GLU A 9 -2.81 26.69 -47.96
C GLU A 9 -3.89 27.74 -47.68
N ASN A 10 -4.80 27.48 -46.73
CA ASN A 10 -5.94 28.36 -46.44
C ASN A 10 -5.98 28.84 -44.99
N TRP A 11 -4.83 29.24 -44.43
CA TRP A 11 -4.79 29.91 -43.13
C TRP A 11 -5.13 31.39 -43.32
N GLU A 12 -6.34 31.79 -42.92
CA GLU A 12 -6.72 33.19 -42.91
C GLU A 12 -6.10 33.91 -41.69
N PRO A 13 -5.65 35.17 -41.84
CA PRO A 13 -5.15 35.96 -40.73
C PRO A 13 -6.25 36.14 -39.68
N CYS A 14 -5.97 35.69 -38.45
CA CYS A 14 -6.91 35.75 -37.33
C CYS A 14 -7.35 37.21 -37.08
N PRO A 15 -8.66 37.49 -37.00
CA PRO A 15 -9.16 38.84 -36.77
C PRO A 15 -8.65 39.40 -35.44
N GLN A 16 -8.27 40.67 -35.47
CA GLN A 16 -7.69 41.35 -34.31
C GLN A 16 -8.72 41.41 -33.17
N GLY A 17 -8.42 40.78 -32.03
CA GLY A 17 -9.22 40.83 -30.80
C GLY A 17 -9.84 39.51 -30.35
N GLU A 18 -10.00 38.53 -31.24
CA GLU A 18 -10.66 37.25 -30.89
C GLU A 18 -9.81 36.40 -29.92
N LEU A 19 -8.49 36.39 -30.11
CA LEU A 19 -7.55 35.73 -29.20
C LEU A 19 -7.50 36.37 -27.81
N THR A 20 -7.65 37.69 -27.72
CA THR A 20 -7.68 38.39 -26.43
C THR A 20 -8.97 38.12 -25.67
N GLU A 21 -10.10 37.99 -26.37
CA GLU A 21 -11.37 37.62 -25.74
C GLU A 21 -11.33 36.17 -25.23
N LEU A 22 -10.83 35.24 -26.04
CA LEU A 22 -10.70 33.83 -25.65
C LEU A 22 -9.76 33.67 -24.44
N SER A 23 -8.59 34.31 -24.48
CA SER A 23 -7.64 34.26 -23.36
C SER A 23 -8.18 34.94 -22.10
N GLY A 24 -8.99 35.99 -22.24
CA GLY A 24 -9.74 36.60 -21.14
C GLY A 24 -10.71 35.63 -20.47
N ARG A 25 -11.52 34.92 -21.27
CA ARG A 25 -12.47 33.91 -20.77
C ARG A 25 -11.75 32.76 -20.06
N LEU A 26 -10.65 32.25 -20.62
CA LEU A 26 -9.87 31.17 -20.00
C LEU A 26 -9.22 31.58 -18.67
N ARG A 27 -8.70 32.81 -18.57
CA ARG A 27 -8.16 33.35 -17.30
C ARG A 27 -9.26 33.48 -16.23
N ALA A 28 -10.44 33.95 -16.62
CA ALA A 28 -11.59 34.02 -15.71
C ALA A 28 -12.03 32.62 -15.24
N GLN A 29 -11.99 31.63 -16.12
CA GLN A 29 -12.36 30.24 -15.79
C GLN A 29 -11.34 29.58 -14.85
N ARG A 30 -10.03 29.76 -15.07
CA ARG A 30 -8.99 29.25 -14.16
C ARG A 30 -9.09 29.85 -12.76
N LYS A 31 -9.37 31.14 -12.64
CA LYS A 31 -9.57 31.80 -11.33
C LYS A 31 -10.73 31.15 -10.55
N ARG A 32 -11.84 30.84 -11.23
CA ARG A 32 -12.98 30.14 -10.59
C ARG A 32 -12.61 28.73 -10.11
N GLN A 33 -11.87 27.98 -10.91
CA GLN A 33 -11.42 26.64 -10.52
C GLN A 33 -10.44 26.67 -9.34
N GLN A 34 -9.51 27.64 -9.30
CA GLN A 34 -8.59 27.80 -8.17
C GLN A 34 -9.33 28.13 -6.87
N VAL A 35 -10.37 28.98 -6.93
CA VAL A 35 -11.19 29.31 -5.74
C VAL A 35 -11.97 28.10 -5.24
N LEU A 36 -12.53 27.28 -6.14
CA LEU A 36 -13.25 26.06 -5.76
C LEU A 36 -12.32 25.00 -5.13
N GLN A 37 -11.12 24.81 -5.67
CA GLN A 37 -10.14 23.88 -5.08
C GLN A 37 -9.68 24.34 -3.68
N ALA A 38 -9.42 25.64 -3.51
CA ALA A 38 -9.06 26.19 -2.21
C ALA A 38 -10.17 26.00 -1.17
N ALA A 39 -11.44 26.16 -1.57
CA ALA A 39 -12.59 25.94 -0.68
C ALA A 39 -12.72 24.48 -0.24
N GLN A 40 -12.42 23.52 -1.11
CA GLN A 40 -12.51 22.10 -0.74
C GLN A 40 -11.45 21.73 0.30
N VAL A 41 -10.21 22.23 0.16
CA VAL A 41 -9.12 21.97 1.12
C VAL A 41 -9.45 22.57 2.48
N THR A 42 -10.00 23.77 2.56
CA THR A 42 -10.41 24.38 3.85
C THR A 42 -11.55 23.63 4.53
N VAL A 43 -12.53 23.11 3.78
CA VAL A 43 -13.59 22.27 4.36
C VAL A 43 -13.03 20.98 4.96
N TRP A 44 -12.12 20.30 4.26
CA TRP A 44 -11.45 19.09 4.80
C TRP A 44 -10.61 19.40 6.04
N LEU A 45 -9.84 20.49 6.04
CA LEU A 45 -9.06 20.91 7.20
C LEU A 45 -9.95 21.23 8.39
N MET A 46 -11.09 21.90 8.18
CA MET A 46 -12.09 22.15 9.21
C MET A 46 -12.66 20.82 9.74
N LEU A 47 -13.04 19.87 8.88
CA LEU A 47 -13.52 18.56 9.31
C LEU A 47 -12.49 17.77 10.12
N ILE A 48 -11.22 17.82 9.75
CA ILE A 48 -10.13 17.15 10.50
C ILE A 48 -9.87 17.85 11.84
N MET A 49 -9.91 19.18 11.88
CA MET A 49 -9.76 19.94 13.12
C MET A 49 -10.96 19.73 14.06
N LEU A 50 -12.20 19.79 13.56
CA LEU A 50 -13.40 19.54 14.36
C LEU A 50 -13.55 18.06 14.76
N GLY A 51 -13.22 17.13 13.87
CA GLY A 51 -13.30 15.69 14.12
C GLY A 51 -12.15 15.15 14.98
N GLY A 52 -10.94 15.65 14.79
CA GLY A 52 -9.75 15.21 15.52
C GLY A 52 -9.77 15.57 17.01
N TRP A 53 -10.46 16.65 17.39
CA TRP A 53 -10.64 17.01 18.79
C TRP A 53 -11.69 16.12 19.49
N MET A 54 -12.61 15.48 18.76
CA MET A 54 -13.56 14.53 19.33
C MET A 54 -13.05 13.08 19.35
N THR A 55 -12.14 12.69 18.44
CA THR A 55 -11.68 11.29 18.36
C THR A 55 -10.48 10.97 19.26
N TRP A 56 -9.78 11.97 19.77
CA TRP A 56 -8.63 11.74 20.67
C TRP A 56 -9.03 11.22 22.06
N ASP A 57 -10.17 11.64 22.64
CA ASP A 57 -10.62 11.15 23.95
C ASP A 57 -11.11 9.69 23.90
N TRP A 58 -11.73 9.27 22.78
CA TRP A 58 -12.28 7.91 22.67
C TRP A 58 -11.18 6.84 22.65
N ASN A 59 -10.02 7.15 22.08
CA ASN A 59 -8.91 6.20 22.00
C ASN A 59 -8.15 6.03 23.33
N GLN A 60 -8.36 6.93 24.30
CA GLN A 60 -7.72 6.84 25.61
C GLN A 60 -8.60 6.11 26.65
N SER A 61 -9.93 6.10 26.48
CA SER A 61 -10.87 5.48 27.43
C SER A 61 -11.19 4.00 27.19
N SER A 62 -10.71 3.39 26.10
CA SER A 62 -10.84 1.94 25.88
C SER A 62 -9.58 1.17 26.29
N SER A 63 -9.01 1.52 27.43
CA SER A 63 -8.25 0.56 28.24
C SER A 63 -9.19 0.04 29.32
N PRO A 64 -9.96 -1.03 29.07
CA PRO A 64 -10.57 -1.74 30.18
C PRO A 64 -9.42 -2.37 30.97
N ALA A 65 -9.19 -1.86 32.16
CA ALA A 65 -8.61 -2.63 33.25
C ALA A 65 -9.49 -3.88 33.44
N ASN A 66 -9.18 -4.95 32.71
CA ASN A 66 -9.62 -6.29 33.02
C ASN A 66 -8.43 -7.02 33.67
N PRO A 67 -8.33 -7.05 35.01
CA PRO A 67 -7.35 -7.84 35.73
C PRO A 67 -7.79 -9.31 35.83
N GLN A 68 -8.14 -9.89 34.68
CA GLN A 68 -8.23 -11.32 34.42
C GLN A 68 -7.59 -11.47 33.03
N LEU A 69 -6.27 -11.58 32.93
CA LEU A 69 -5.62 -12.89 33.05
C LEU A 69 -6.37 -13.97 32.25
N VAL A 70 -6.78 -13.67 31.02
CA VAL A 70 -6.66 -14.67 29.97
C VAL A 70 -5.17 -14.76 29.68
N GLN A 71 -4.49 -15.56 30.50
CA GLN A 71 -3.34 -16.33 30.07
C GLN A 71 -3.79 -17.18 28.87
N GLN A 72 -3.85 -16.56 27.70
CA GLN A 72 -3.51 -17.28 26.51
C GLN A 72 -2.01 -17.47 26.59
N ASP A 73 -1.62 -18.58 27.23
CA ASP A 73 -0.32 -19.19 27.03
C ASP A 73 -0.09 -19.25 25.51
N PRO A 74 0.82 -18.43 24.94
CA PRO A 74 1.07 -18.48 23.50
C PRO A 74 1.71 -19.82 23.07
N ALA A 75 1.92 -20.75 24.00
CA ALA A 75 2.40 -22.11 23.80
C ALA A 75 1.31 -23.14 23.45
N LYS A 76 0.01 -22.87 23.65
CA LYS A 76 -1.04 -23.90 23.52
C LYS A 76 -1.62 -24.11 22.12
N ASP A 77 -1.48 -23.12 21.22
CA ASP A 77 -2.03 -23.19 19.86
C ASP A 77 -0.95 -23.44 18.80
N CYS A 78 0.05 -24.26 19.15
CA CYS A 78 0.87 -24.93 18.15
C CYS A 78 0.31 -26.36 17.99
N PRO A 79 -0.25 -26.73 16.82
CA PRO A 79 -0.55 -28.12 16.53
C PRO A 79 0.79 -28.84 16.36
N LEU A 80 1.29 -29.35 17.48
CA LEU A 80 2.46 -30.20 17.53
C LEU A 80 2.13 -31.53 16.82
N PRO A 81 3.01 -32.07 15.96
CA PRO A 81 2.92 -33.46 15.58
C PRO A 81 3.01 -34.37 16.82
N PRO A 82 2.33 -35.53 16.82
CA PRO A 82 1.76 -36.12 18.04
C PRO A 82 2.70 -36.99 18.90
N ASP A 83 4.00 -36.72 19.01
CA ASP A 83 4.89 -37.60 19.78
C ASP A 83 5.96 -36.93 20.68
N TRP A 84 6.27 -35.65 20.51
CA TRP A 84 7.29 -34.99 21.34
C TRP A 84 6.76 -34.14 22.50
N ALA A 85 5.43 -34.05 22.66
CA ALA A 85 4.74 -33.25 23.68
C ALA A 85 4.77 -33.86 25.10
N ALA A 86 5.90 -34.42 25.52
CA ALA A 86 6.16 -34.83 26.89
C ALA A 86 7.28 -33.95 27.48
N ASN A 87 6.96 -32.68 27.71
CA ASN A 87 7.42 -31.83 28.83
C ASN A 87 8.90 -31.89 29.28
N GLU A 88 9.87 -32.08 28.39
CA GLU A 88 11.25 -31.71 28.68
C GLU A 88 11.52 -30.37 27.98
N PRO A 89 11.72 -29.26 28.73
CA PRO A 89 12.16 -28.01 28.14
C PRO A 89 13.53 -28.27 27.52
N HIS A 90 13.60 -28.38 26.19
CA HIS A 90 14.89 -28.39 25.51
C HIS A 90 15.62 -27.11 25.91
N PRO A 91 16.75 -27.20 26.65
CA PRO A 91 17.37 -26.04 27.31
C PRO A 91 17.87 -24.98 26.32
N GLU A 92 17.90 -25.29 25.02
CA GLU A 92 18.41 -24.42 23.97
C GLU A 92 17.31 -23.72 23.17
N LEU A 93 16.04 -24.15 23.26
CA LEU A 93 14.96 -23.57 22.48
C LEU A 93 14.51 -22.22 23.06
N ILE A 94 14.83 -21.16 22.32
CA ILE A 94 14.29 -19.82 22.60
C ILE A 94 12.76 -19.80 22.48
N PRO A 95 12.05 -19.09 23.38
CA PRO A 95 10.59 -18.98 23.32
C PRO A 95 10.14 -18.12 22.13
N CYS A 96 8.92 -18.37 21.62
CA CYS A 96 8.37 -17.64 20.48
C CYS A 96 8.35 -16.11 20.69
N GLY A 97 8.15 -15.64 21.92
CA GLY A 97 8.17 -14.21 22.24
C GLY A 97 9.54 -13.58 22.02
N GLU A 98 10.62 -14.30 22.33
CA GLU A 98 11.99 -13.85 22.11
C GLU A 98 12.35 -13.88 20.63
N VAL A 99 11.95 -14.94 19.91
CA VAL A 99 12.11 -15.01 18.44
C VAL A 99 11.47 -13.80 17.76
N LYS A 100 10.25 -13.40 18.18
CA LYS A 100 9.57 -12.23 17.63
C LYS A 100 10.31 -10.92 17.91
N ALA A 101 10.88 -10.78 19.11
CA ALA A 101 11.68 -9.61 19.46
C ALA A 101 13.00 -9.53 18.66
N LEU A 102 13.51 -10.67 18.20
CA LEU A 102 14.73 -10.78 17.40
C LEU A 102 14.48 -10.75 15.88
N ALA A 103 13.25 -10.92 15.44
CA ALA A 103 12.88 -11.11 14.03
C ALA A 103 13.39 -10.01 13.09
N GLU A 104 13.23 -8.73 13.45
CA GLU A 104 13.70 -7.61 12.60
C GLU A 104 15.22 -7.64 12.43
N ARG A 105 15.96 -7.90 13.51
CA ARG A 105 17.42 -7.98 13.46
C ARG A 105 17.89 -9.22 12.70
N TYR A 106 17.11 -10.31 12.76
CA TYR A 106 17.39 -11.55 12.02
C TYR A 106 17.23 -11.32 10.52
N LEU A 107 16.14 -10.69 10.09
CA LEU A 107 15.94 -10.29 8.68
C LEU A 107 17.01 -9.30 8.19
N ALA A 108 17.51 -8.45 9.08
CA ALA A 108 18.60 -7.52 8.76
C ALA A 108 20.00 -8.16 8.78
N HIS A 109 20.13 -9.45 9.07
CA HIS A 109 21.41 -10.14 9.31
C HIS A 109 22.32 -9.45 10.34
N GLN A 110 21.73 -8.87 11.39
CA GLN A 110 22.43 -8.17 12.48
C GLN A 110 22.46 -8.97 13.78
N LEU A 111 22.12 -10.27 13.75
CA LEU A 111 22.28 -11.15 14.91
C LEU A 111 23.72 -11.65 15.03
N GLU A 112 24.10 -11.93 16.27
CA GLU A 112 25.29 -12.73 16.55
C GLU A 112 25.09 -14.16 15.98
N PRO A 113 26.12 -14.80 15.39
CA PRO A 113 25.96 -16.07 14.65
C PRO A 113 25.37 -17.21 15.51
N GLU A 114 25.67 -17.23 16.81
CA GLU A 114 25.09 -18.20 17.75
C GLU A 114 23.57 -18.00 17.90
N LEU A 115 23.13 -16.74 17.99
CA LEU A 115 21.72 -16.38 18.13
C LEU A 115 20.96 -16.61 16.82
N GLU A 116 21.59 -16.34 15.67
CA GLU A 116 21.03 -16.62 14.35
C GLU A 116 20.77 -18.12 14.15
N GLN A 117 21.71 -18.98 14.56
CA GLN A 117 21.51 -20.44 14.52
C GLN A 117 20.33 -20.89 15.40
N ARG A 118 20.19 -20.32 16.61
CA ARG A 118 19.08 -20.65 17.52
C ARG A 118 17.72 -20.21 16.97
N VAL A 119 17.65 -19.01 16.36
CA VAL A 119 16.45 -18.54 15.67
C VAL A 119 16.14 -19.40 14.45
N GLY A 120 17.13 -19.72 13.62
CA GLY A 120 16.96 -20.60 12.47
C GLY A 120 16.47 -22.00 12.86
N TYR A 121 17.00 -22.55 13.96
CA TYR A 121 16.53 -23.82 14.51
C TYR A 121 15.08 -23.72 15.00
N HIS A 122 14.70 -22.67 15.73
CA HIS A 122 13.29 -22.48 16.14
C HIS A 122 12.37 -22.36 14.92
N LEU A 123 12.78 -21.60 13.90
CA LEU A 123 12.01 -21.38 12.69
C LEU A 123 11.79 -22.67 11.90
N SER A 124 12.69 -23.65 11.91
CA SER A 124 12.47 -24.92 11.18
C SER A 124 11.34 -25.78 11.76
N TYR A 125 10.99 -25.59 13.04
CA TYR A 125 9.96 -26.38 13.73
C TYR A 125 8.68 -25.59 14.05
N CYS A 126 8.74 -24.25 14.13
CA CYS A 126 7.59 -23.43 14.53
C CYS A 126 6.96 -22.69 13.34
N ARG A 127 5.90 -23.27 12.77
CA ARG A 127 5.16 -22.70 11.62
C ARG A 127 4.62 -21.28 11.88
N ARG A 128 4.14 -21.02 13.10
CA ARG A 128 3.63 -19.70 13.49
C ARG A 128 4.69 -18.60 13.42
N CYS A 129 5.92 -18.93 13.82
CA CYS A 129 7.04 -17.99 13.71
C CYS A 129 7.49 -17.85 12.25
N GLN A 130 7.44 -18.90 11.43
CA GLN A 130 7.68 -18.78 9.98
C GLN A 130 6.70 -17.82 9.32
N ASP A 131 5.39 -17.98 9.56
CA ASP A 131 4.36 -17.11 8.99
C ASP A 131 4.58 -15.64 9.39
N TYR A 132 4.96 -15.41 10.66
CA TYR A 132 5.31 -14.08 11.16
C TYR A 132 6.53 -13.46 10.44
N MET A 133 7.57 -14.25 10.17
CA MET A 133 8.75 -13.75 9.42
C MET A 133 8.37 -13.33 8.01
N VAL A 134 7.50 -14.11 7.33
CA VAL A 134 6.99 -13.79 5.99
C VAL A 134 6.18 -12.49 6.02
N GLU A 135 5.27 -12.34 6.99
CA GLU A 135 4.46 -11.11 7.13
C GLU A 135 5.34 -9.88 7.39
N LEU A 136 6.38 -10.02 8.22
CA LEU A 136 7.31 -8.95 8.55
C LEU A 136 8.17 -8.55 7.34
N GLU A 137 8.65 -9.51 6.54
CA GLU A 137 9.41 -9.26 5.30
C GLU A 137 8.58 -8.49 4.26
N HIS A 138 7.31 -8.87 4.08
CA HIS A 138 6.38 -8.16 3.20
C HIS A 138 6.07 -6.74 3.69
N SER A 139 6.09 -6.51 5.00
CA SER A 139 5.83 -5.19 5.60
C SER A 139 7.07 -4.29 5.55
N ALA A 140 8.27 -4.86 5.73
CA ALA A 140 9.54 -4.14 5.74
C ALA A 140 9.96 -3.67 4.34
N HIS A 141 9.54 -4.39 3.30
CA HIS A 141 9.58 -3.92 1.93
C HIS A 141 8.18 -3.45 1.54
N PRO A 142 7.78 -2.19 1.82
CA PRO A 142 6.69 -1.62 1.06
C PRO A 142 7.17 -1.68 -0.37
N VAL A 143 6.65 -2.66 -1.13
CA VAL A 143 6.85 -2.73 -2.58
C VAL A 143 6.61 -1.29 -3.01
N PRO A 144 7.61 -0.61 -3.57
CA PRO A 144 7.33 0.64 -4.21
C PRO A 144 6.37 0.20 -5.29
N PHE A 145 5.08 0.47 -5.06
CA PHE A 145 4.04 0.42 -6.04
C PHE A 145 4.45 1.50 -7.04
N LEU A 146 5.48 1.20 -7.83
CA LEU A 146 5.63 1.71 -9.15
C LEU A 146 4.32 1.28 -9.77
N HIS A 147 3.41 2.24 -9.86
CA HIS A 147 2.45 2.35 -10.95
C HIS A 147 3.24 2.17 -12.25
N GLN A 148 3.64 0.94 -12.57
CA GLN A 148 3.86 0.59 -13.95
C GLN A 148 2.45 0.64 -14.54
N PRO A 149 2.18 1.57 -15.46
CA PRO A 149 0.92 1.54 -16.17
C PRO A 149 0.81 0.14 -16.77
N ILE A 150 -0.29 -0.55 -16.45
CA ILE A 150 -0.65 -1.84 -17.04
C ILE A 150 -0.38 -1.70 -18.54
N PRO A 151 0.53 -2.50 -19.14
CA PRO A 151 0.77 -2.42 -20.56
C PRO A 151 -0.58 -2.64 -21.24
N ARG A 152 -1.08 -1.60 -21.90
CA ARG A 152 -2.30 -1.71 -22.71
C ARG A 152 -2.03 -2.81 -23.71
N PHE A 153 -2.65 -3.97 -23.50
CA PHE A 153 -2.72 -5.02 -24.50
C PHE A 153 -3.28 -4.36 -25.75
N HIS A 154 -2.43 -4.21 -26.78
CA HIS A 154 -2.87 -3.80 -28.09
C HIS A 154 -3.93 -4.80 -28.53
N ALA A 155 -5.16 -4.31 -28.72
CA ALA A 155 -6.25 -5.12 -29.24
C ALA A 155 -5.78 -5.79 -30.55
N PRO A 156 -5.99 -7.10 -30.73
CA PRO A 156 -5.63 -7.76 -31.96
C PRO A 156 -6.37 -7.11 -33.14
N PRO A 157 -5.72 -6.98 -34.32
CA PRO A 157 -6.36 -6.42 -35.49
C PRO A 157 -7.60 -7.26 -35.84
N GLN A 158 -8.75 -6.59 -35.88
CA GLN A 158 -10.02 -7.18 -36.31
C GLN A 158 -9.82 -7.69 -37.74
N VAL A 159 -9.77 -9.02 -37.91
CA VAL A 159 -9.75 -9.64 -39.23
C VAL A 159 -11.13 -9.39 -39.86
N ALA A 160 -11.17 -8.47 -40.83
CA ALA A 160 -12.36 -8.21 -41.62
C ALA A 160 -12.72 -9.47 -42.41
N LEU A 161 -13.78 -10.15 -41.98
CA LEU A 161 -14.42 -11.22 -42.73
C LEU A 161 -15.04 -10.61 -44.00
N SER A 162 -14.33 -10.74 -45.11
CA SER A 162 -14.86 -10.45 -46.44
C SER A 162 -15.92 -11.49 -46.80
N THR A 163 -17.19 -11.10 -46.70
CA THR A 163 -18.32 -11.80 -47.33
C THR A 163 -18.19 -11.68 -48.85
N THR A 164 -17.79 -12.76 -49.50
CA THR A 164 -17.92 -12.95 -50.94
C THR A 164 -19.38 -13.23 -51.28
N ARG A 165 -19.94 -12.51 -52.25
CA ARG A 165 -21.13 -12.93 -52.99
C ARG A 165 -20.94 -12.62 -54.46
#